data_AF-A0A2M7MK03-F1
#
_entry.id   AF-A0A2M7MK03-F1
#
_cell.length_a   1.000
_cell.length_b   1.000
_cell.length_c   1.000
_cell.angle_alpha   90.00
_cell.angle_beta   90.00
_cell.angle_gamma   90.00
#
_symmetry.space_group_name_H-M   'P 1'
#
loop_
_entity.id
_entity.type
_entity.pdbx_description
1 polymer ?
#
loop_
_entity_poly.entity_id
_entity_poly.type
_entity_poly.pdbx_seq_one_letter_code
_entity_poly.pdbx_strand_id
1 'polypeptide(L)'
;MYLNELGKIVKGCWEDITKHYPNTELDYFVVMPNHVHGIIIISSVVETGHAPSLQMQTPTLGNMIGSFKSAATKHIHEQDEKHFSWQSRFYDRIIRNERELHTIQHYIEQNPLRWELESDNETLEL
;
A
#
# COMPACT_ATOMS: atom_id res chain seq x y z
N MET A 1 0.13 -2.94 -18.14
CA MET A 1 1.17 -2.06 -17.57
C MET A 1 2.35 -2.87 -17.04
N TYR A 2 3.60 -2.48 -17.34
CA TYR A 2 4.82 -3.12 -16.81
C TYR A 2 5.48 -2.23 -15.76
N LEU A 3 5.89 -2.79 -14.63
CA LEU A 3 6.60 -2.04 -13.58
C LEU A 3 8.03 -1.72 -14.03
N ASN A 4 8.39 -0.43 -13.97
CA ASN A 4 9.79 0.00 -14.08
C ASN A 4 10.56 -0.32 -12.78
N GLU A 5 11.85 0.00 -12.74
CA GLU A 5 12.70 -0.31 -11.58
C GLU A 5 12.16 0.32 -10.27
N LEU A 6 11.63 1.54 -10.32
CA LEU A 6 11.06 2.19 -9.13
C LEU A 6 9.78 1.47 -8.68
N GLY A 7 8.93 1.08 -9.62
CA GLY A 7 7.72 0.30 -9.34
C GLY A 7 8.05 -1.06 -8.71
N LYS A 8 9.14 -1.71 -9.13
CA LYS A 8 9.62 -2.96 -8.52
C LYS A 8 10.09 -2.75 -7.08
N ILE A 9 10.79 -1.65 -6.80
CA ILE A 9 11.20 -1.28 -5.43
C ILE A 9 9.96 -1.06 -4.56
N VAL A 10 9.00 -0.26 -5.04
CA VAL A 10 7.74 0.01 -4.32
C VAL A 10 6.99 -1.29 -4.03
N LYS A 11 6.86 -2.18 -5.03
CA LYS A 11 6.25 -3.50 -4.86
C LYS A 11 6.96 -4.33 -3.78
N GLY A 12 8.29 -4.41 -3.83
CA GLY A 12 9.07 -5.16 -2.83
C GLY A 12 8.88 -4.61 -1.41
N CYS A 13 8.97 -3.30 -1.24
CA CYS A 13 8.73 -2.65 0.06
C CYS A 13 7.30 -2.86 0.57
N TRP A 14 6.31 -2.92 -0.33
CA TRP A 14 4.92 -3.22 0.03
C TRP A 14 4.80 -4.66 0.55
N GLU A 15 5.35 -5.63 -0.18
CA GLU A 15 5.35 -7.05 0.22
C GLU A 15 6.07 -7.29 1.56
N ASP A 16 7.10 -6.49 1.85
CA ASP A 16 7.86 -6.53 3.11
C ASP A 16 7.08 -6.05 4.34
N ILE A 17 5.91 -5.39 4.18
CA ILE A 17 5.07 -4.97 5.31
C ILE A 17 4.78 -6.16 6.24
N THR A 18 4.40 -7.31 5.69
CA THR A 18 4.07 -8.52 6.48
C THR A 18 5.26 -9.08 7.26
N LYS A 19 6.49 -8.85 6.78
CA LYS A 19 7.72 -9.28 7.45
C LYS A 19 8.01 -8.43 8.69
N HIS A 20 7.62 -7.17 8.67
CA HIS A 20 7.82 -6.22 9.78
C HIS A 20 6.63 -6.19 10.75
N TYR A 21 5.44 -6.57 10.28
CA TYR A 21 4.20 -6.53 11.03
C TYR A 21 3.51 -7.91 10.99
N PRO A 22 3.88 -8.85 11.89
CA PRO A 22 3.41 -10.24 11.84
C PRO A 22 1.89 -10.44 11.95
N ASN A 23 1.18 -9.44 12.49
CA ASN A 23 -0.28 -9.46 12.62
C ASN A 23 -0.99 -8.81 11.42
N THR A 24 -0.34 -8.84 10.24
CA THR A 24 -0.87 -8.23 9.02
C THR A 24 -0.77 -9.16 7.84
N GLU A 25 -1.78 -9.09 7.00
CA GLU A 25 -1.82 -9.75 5.70
C GLU A 25 -2.06 -8.69 4.62
N LEU A 26 -1.55 -8.97 3.43
CA LEU A 26 -1.77 -8.13 2.25
C LEU A 26 -2.74 -8.87 1.33
N ASP A 27 -3.74 -8.14 0.89
CA ASP A 27 -4.67 -8.61 -0.13
C ASP A 27 -4.38 -7.85 -1.44
N TYR A 28 -5.36 -7.64 -2.33
CA TYR A 28 -5.16 -6.95 -3.60
C TYR A 28 -4.47 -5.59 -3.46
N PHE A 29 -3.43 -5.37 -4.29
CA PHE A 29 -2.76 -4.10 -4.44
C PHE A 29 -2.26 -3.89 -5.88
N VAL A 30 -2.11 -2.63 -6.29
CA VAL A 30 -1.52 -2.22 -7.56
C VAL A 30 -0.59 -1.04 -7.36
N VAL A 31 0.55 -1.06 -8.06
CA VAL A 31 1.50 0.05 -8.13
C VAL A 31 1.32 0.74 -9.47
N MET A 32 0.85 1.98 -9.44
CA MET A 32 0.63 2.84 -10.59
C MET A 32 1.77 3.86 -10.71
N PRO A 33 1.98 4.51 -11.88
CA PRO A 33 3.08 5.46 -12.06
C PRO A 33 3.06 6.64 -11.07
N ASN A 34 1.88 7.04 -10.60
CA ASN A 34 1.68 8.19 -9.71
C ASN A 34 1.16 7.83 -8.30
N HIS A 35 0.65 6.61 -8.06
CA HIS A 35 0.10 6.23 -6.76
C HIS A 35 0.11 4.70 -6.54
N VAL A 36 -0.24 4.27 -5.33
CA VAL A 36 -0.40 2.85 -4.96
C VAL A 36 -1.78 2.69 -4.32
N HIS A 37 -2.50 1.66 -4.73
CA HIS A 37 -3.70 1.18 -4.04
C HIS A 37 -3.41 -0.18 -3.44
N GLY A 38 -3.88 -0.43 -2.22
CA GLY A 38 -3.72 -1.74 -1.59
C GLY A 38 -4.63 -1.94 -0.40
N ILE A 39 -4.91 -3.20 -0.11
CA ILE A 39 -5.69 -3.65 1.03
C ILE A 39 -4.73 -4.29 2.04
N ILE A 40 -4.82 -3.85 3.30
CA ILE A 40 -4.09 -4.41 4.42
C ILE A 40 -5.13 -4.95 5.41
N ILE A 41 -4.99 -6.22 5.78
CA ILE A 41 -5.78 -6.87 6.82
C ILE A 41 -4.94 -6.83 8.09
N ILE A 42 -5.50 -6.27 9.16
CA ILE A 42 -4.82 -6.15 10.46
C ILE A 42 -5.58 -7.02 11.46
N SER A 43 -4.93 -8.08 11.93
CA SER A 43 -5.48 -8.99 12.93
C SER A 43 -5.15 -8.48 14.33
N SER A 44 -6.13 -8.29 15.20
CA SER A 44 -5.86 -8.02 16.61
C SER A 44 -5.51 -9.32 17.32
N VAL A 45 -4.39 -9.34 18.05
CA VAL A 45 -4.15 -10.37 19.05
C VAL A 45 -5.06 -10.04 20.23
N VAL A 46 -6.24 -10.65 20.31
CA VAL A 46 -7.06 -10.63 21.52
C VAL A 46 -6.45 -11.60 22.53
N GLU A 47 -5.41 -11.15 23.24
CA GLU A 47 -4.97 -11.85 24.44
C GLU A 47 -6.05 -11.68 25.53
N THR A 48 -6.85 -12.72 25.75
CA THR A 48 -7.66 -12.85 26.97
C THR A 48 -6.75 -13.24 28.12
N GLY A 49 -6.02 -12.27 28.68
CA GLY A 49 -5.10 -12.49 29.79
C GLY A 49 -5.14 -11.35 30.79
N HIS A 50 -5.66 -11.61 31.99
CA HIS A 50 -5.59 -10.72 33.14
C HIS A 50 -4.13 -10.55 33.61
N ALA A 51 -3.38 -9.67 32.95
CA ALA A 51 -2.16 -9.08 33.49
C ALA A 51 -2.01 -7.68 32.86
N PRO A 52 -1.56 -6.65 33.60
CA PRO A 52 -1.12 -5.41 32.97
C PRO A 52 0.23 -5.69 32.31
N SER A 53 0.21 -6.43 31.20
CA SER A 53 1.35 -6.51 30.30
C SER A 53 1.54 -5.11 29.73
N LEU A 54 2.79 -4.65 29.75
CA LEU A 54 3.25 -3.44 29.08
C LEU A 54 2.44 -3.26 27.79
N GLN A 55 1.69 -2.17 27.64
CA GLN A 55 1.00 -1.83 26.40
C GLN A 55 2.06 -1.73 25.30
N MET A 56 2.42 -2.86 24.70
CA MET A 56 3.08 -2.91 23.42
C MET A 56 2.05 -2.31 22.48
N GLN A 57 2.21 -1.02 22.20
CA GLN A 57 1.32 -0.31 21.30
C GLN A 57 1.32 -1.10 20.00
N THR A 58 0.18 -1.71 19.69
CA THR A 58 -0.02 -2.38 18.41
C THR A 58 0.25 -1.34 17.32
N PRO A 59 1.19 -1.60 16.39
CA PRO A 59 1.55 -0.61 15.37
C PRO A 59 0.31 -0.17 14.60
N THR A 60 0.12 1.14 14.49
CA THR A 60 -1.03 1.70 13.76
C THR A 60 -0.83 1.57 12.25
N LEU A 61 -1.91 1.66 11.47
CA LEU A 61 -1.82 1.77 10.01
C LEU A 61 -0.86 2.90 9.58
N GLY A 62 -0.90 4.04 10.28
CA GLY A 62 0.02 5.14 10.03
C GLY A 62 1.49 4.78 10.23
N ASN A 63 1.82 3.97 11.25
CA ASN A 63 3.19 3.49 11.44
C ASN A 63 3.62 2.57 10.30
N MET A 64 2.76 1.65 9.87
CA MET A 64 3.05 0.72 8.78
C MET A 64 3.30 1.45 7.47
N ILE A 65 2.39 2.37 7.10
CA ILE A 65 2.52 3.16 5.87
C ILE A 65 3.72 4.11 5.95
N GLY A 66 4.02 4.67 7.12
CA GLY A 66 5.21 5.49 7.34
C GLY A 66 6.50 4.71 7.08
N SER A 67 6.63 3.52 7.66
CA SER A 67 7.78 2.62 7.44
C SER A 67 7.90 2.21 5.97
N PHE A 68 6.79 1.83 5.34
CA PHE A 68 6.74 1.50 3.91
C PHE A 68 7.24 2.66 3.04
N LYS A 69 6.66 3.87 3.22
CA LYS A 69 7.06 5.06 2.44
C LYS A 69 8.54 5.38 2.66
N SER A 70 9.02 5.30 3.90
CA SER A 70 10.41 5.57 4.24
C SER A 70 11.38 4.57 3.61
N ALA A 71 11.07 3.27 3.64
CA ALA A 71 11.89 2.22 3.03
C ALA A 71 11.95 2.39 1.50
N ALA A 72 10.79 2.60 0.87
CA ALA A 72 10.71 2.82 -0.57
C ALA A 72 11.51 4.06 -1.01
N THR A 73 11.32 5.21 -0.32
CA THR A 73 12.09 6.42 -0.62
C THR A 73 13.59 6.19 -0.51
N LYS A 74 14.04 5.52 0.55
CA LYS A 74 15.47 5.20 0.74
C LYS A 74 16.02 4.39 -0.44
N HIS A 75 15.36 3.28 -0.79
CA HIS A 75 15.82 2.42 -1.88
C HIS A 75 15.75 3.09 -3.26
N ILE A 76 14.77 3.95 -3.49
CA ILE A 76 14.68 4.74 -4.72
C ILE A 76 15.82 5.77 -4.80
N HIS A 77 16.12 6.47 -3.71
CA HIS A 77 17.22 7.43 -3.66
C HIS A 77 18.60 6.77 -3.83
N GLU A 78 18.74 5.51 -3.41
CA GLU A 78 19.93 4.68 -3.68
C GLU A 78 20.11 4.39 -5.18
N GLN A 79 19.06 4.51 -6.01
CA GLN A 79 19.12 4.42 -7.48
C GLN A 79 19.33 5.80 -8.16
N ASP A 80 19.80 6.80 -7.42
CA ASP A 80 20.02 8.19 -7.87
C ASP A 80 18.76 8.99 -8.24
N GLU A 81 17.57 8.46 -7.96
CA GLU A 81 16.27 9.12 -8.18
C GLU A 81 15.88 10.05 -7.01
N LYS A 82 16.75 11.03 -6.72
CA LYS A 82 16.68 11.89 -5.52
C LYS A 82 15.46 12.81 -5.46
N HIS A 83 14.80 13.04 -6.59
CA HIS A 83 13.60 13.88 -6.66
C HIS A 83 12.32 13.15 -6.28
N PHE A 84 12.38 11.81 -6.17
CA PHE A 84 11.23 11.03 -5.76
C PHE A 84 10.74 11.44 -4.37
N SER A 85 9.43 11.69 -4.26
CA SER A 85 8.77 11.98 -3.01
C SER A 85 7.34 11.46 -3.02
N TRP A 86 6.88 11.00 -1.85
CA TRP A 86 5.47 10.66 -1.64
C TRP A 86 4.68 11.91 -1.30
N GLN A 87 3.39 11.91 -1.63
CA GLN A 87 2.45 12.82 -0.96
C GLN A 87 2.48 12.58 0.56
N SER A 88 2.46 13.66 1.35
CA SER A 88 2.66 13.60 2.81
C SER A 88 1.62 12.74 3.53
N ARG A 89 0.38 12.74 3.04
CA ARG A 89 -0.72 11.94 3.60
C ARG A 89 -1.00 10.72 2.74
N PHE A 90 -1.82 9.82 3.26
CA PHE A 90 -2.41 8.72 2.50
C PHE A 90 -3.91 8.72 2.77
N TYR A 91 -4.67 8.13 1.87
CA TYR A 91 -6.09 7.88 2.06
C TYR A 91 -6.27 6.47 2.61
N ASP A 92 -7.09 6.33 3.64
CA ASP A 92 -7.48 5.06 4.21
C ASP A 92 -8.99 5.00 4.48
N ARG A 93 -9.51 3.77 4.47
CA ARG A 93 -10.91 3.47 4.77
C ARG A 93 -11.01 2.05 5.31
N ILE A 94 -11.81 1.87 6.36
CA ILE A 94 -12.15 0.55 6.89
C ILE A 94 -13.18 -0.11 5.97
N ILE A 95 -12.84 -1.30 5.47
CA ILE A 95 -13.72 -2.19 4.73
C ILE A 95 -14.55 -2.99 5.74
N ARG A 96 -15.87 -2.85 5.72
CA ARG A 96 -16.75 -3.30 6.82
C ARG A 96 -17.44 -4.63 6.56
N ASN A 97 -17.46 -5.10 5.32
CA ASN A 97 -18.12 -6.35 4.95
C ASN A 97 -17.54 -6.93 3.65
N GLU A 98 -17.86 -8.18 3.39
CA GLU A 98 -17.40 -8.95 2.22
C GLU A 98 -17.84 -8.32 0.89
N ARG A 99 -19.07 -7.79 0.79
CA ARG A 99 -19.51 -7.12 -0.44
C ARG A 99 -18.67 -5.89 -0.78
N GLU A 100 -18.34 -5.09 0.24
CA GLU A 100 -17.44 -3.94 0.10
C GLU A 100 -16.03 -4.39 -0.27
N LEU A 101 -15.54 -5.46 0.36
CA LEU A 101 -14.24 -6.07 0.03
C LEU A 101 -14.16 -6.44 -1.45
N HIS A 102 -15.10 -7.25 -1.94
CA HIS A 102 -15.15 -7.65 -3.34
C HIS A 102 -15.21 -6.46 -4.31
N THR A 103 -15.95 -5.41 -3.94
CA THR A 103 -16.03 -4.19 -4.75
C THR A 103 -14.68 -3.49 -4.85
N ILE A 104 -13.95 -3.39 -3.74
CA ILE A 104 -12.64 -2.73 -3.69
C ILE A 104 -11.58 -3.59 -4.38
N GLN A 105 -11.59 -4.91 -4.16
CA GLN A 105 -10.70 -5.85 -4.86
C GLN A 105 -10.86 -5.72 -6.38
N HIS A 106 -12.12 -5.75 -6.87
CA HIS A 106 -12.40 -5.56 -8.29
C HIS A 106 -11.96 -4.18 -8.80
N TYR A 107 -12.21 -3.11 -8.04
CA TYR A 107 -11.74 -1.78 -8.41
C TYR A 107 -10.21 -1.72 -8.54
N ILE A 108 -9.47 -2.29 -7.59
CA ILE A 108 -8.00 -2.33 -7.59
C ILE A 108 -7.49 -3.12 -8.80
N GLU A 109 -8.07 -4.28 -9.07
CA GLU A 109 -7.69 -5.15 -10.19
C GLU A 109 -7.92 -4.47 -11.56
N GLN A 110 -9.03 -3.73 -11.71
CA GLN A 110 -9.38 -3.06 -12.96
C GLN A 110 -8.68 -1.70 -13.15
N ASN A 111 -8.07 -1.15 -12.10
CA ASN A 111 -7.49 0.20 -12.12
C ASN A 111 -6.38 0.36 -13.19
N PRO A 112 -5.44 -0.59 -13.35
CA PRO A 112 -4.43 -0.49 -14.40
C PRO A 112 -5.00 -0.36 -15.82
N LEU A 113 -6.09 -1.09 -16.11
CA LEU A 113 -6.75 -1.03 -17.41
C LEU A 113 -7.48 0.30 -17.61
N ARG A 114 -8.16 0.82 -16.58
CA ARG A 114 -8.80 2.13 -16.64
C ARG A 114 -7.78 3.24 -16.83
N TRP A 115 -6.65 3.16 -16.15
CA TRP A 115 -5.56 4.12 -16.29
C TRP A 115 -5.03 4.17 -17.71
N GLU A 116 -4.75 3.01 -18.32
CA GLU A 116 -4.30 2.95 -19.73
C GLU A 116 -5.33 3.60 -20.67
N LEU A 117 -6.62 3.28 -20.52
CA LEU A 117 -7.70 3.85 -21.34
C LEU A 117 -7.87 5.37 -21.16
N GLU A 118 -7.76 5.87 -19.93
CA GLU A 118 -7.87 7.30 -19.62
C GLU A 118 -6.64 8.08 -20.13
N SER A 119 -5.43 7.54 -19.96
CA SER A 119 -4.19 8.17 -20.45
C SER A 119 -4.10 8.21 -21.99
N ASP A 120 -4.61 7.18 -22.67
CA ASP A 120 -4.67 7.17 -24.13
C ASP A 120 -5.67 8.22 -24.66
N ASN A 121 -6.76 8.46 -23.93
CA ASN A 121 -7.78 9.42 -24.34
C ASN A 121 -7.33 10.89 -24.14
N GLU A 122 -6.56 11.20 -23.10
CA GLU A 122 -5.93 12.52 -22.94
C GLU A 122 -4.89 12.83 -24.03
N THR A 123 -4.28 11.80 -24.61
CA THR A 123 -3.27 11.96 -25.68
C THR A 123 -3.90 12.26 -27.05
N LEU A 124 -5.20 12.01 -27.23
CA LEU A 124 -5.94 12.25 -28.48
C LEU A 124 -6.64 13.62 -28.56
N GLU A 125 -6.65 14.40 -27.46
CA GLU A 125 -7.23 15.75 -27.42
C GLU A 125 -6.19 16.89 -27.48
N LEU A 126 -4.96 16.60 -27.95
CA LEU A 126 -3.88 17.58 -28.21
C LEU A 126 -3.46 17.60 -29.68
#